data_AF-A0A9E8N6M8-F1
#
_entry.id   AF-A0A9E8N6M8-F1
#
_cell.length_a   1.000
_cell.length_b   1.000
_cell.length_c   1.000
_cell.angle_alpha   90.00
_cell.angle_beta   90.00
_cell.angle_gamma   90.00
#
_symmetry.space_group_name_H-M   'P 1'
#
loop_
_entity.id
_entity.type
_entity.pdbx_description
1 polymer ?
#
loop_
_entity_poly.entity_id
_entity_poly.type
_entity_poly.pdbx_seq_one_letter_code
_entity_poly.pdbx_strand_id
1 'polypeptide(L)'
;MRQLLPIVLLLLLGNQRAWSQDHYDPKKALTSEELFIKQGGTNRVIATPGQKYLVLDASPVIGGFHRYRFFPGDNIKFRMHDETIRFNETIANVTDSSFSIAVINEAVGRMDYQEILLKDIRLMKVSKRIPFITQLAPILPLAGVIYIGADFFNKGVDNKRYTTDTSSLIVGGALMAAGYICYKLTFSSLKINGRNKLKVLETY
;
A
#
# COMPACT_ATOMS: atom_id res chain seq x y z
N MET A 1 -14.26 -32.72 6.08
CA MET A 1 -14.54 -31.61 5.13
C MET A 1 -15.84 -30.82 5.41
N ARG A 2 -16.98 -31.43 5.78
CA ARG A 2 -18.25 -30.69 6.04
C ARG A 2 -18.24 -29.74 7.25
N GLN A 3 -17.35 -29.94 8.23
CA GLN A 3 -17.32 -29.17 9.48
C GLN A 3 -16.43 -27.91 9.47
N LEU A 4 -15.52 -27.77 8.48
CA LEU A 4 -14.67 -26.57 8.34
C LEU A 4 -15.33 -25.48 7.47
N LEU A 5 -16.27 -25.89 6.62
CA LEU A 5 -17.06 -25.01 5.76
C LEU A 5 -17.88 -23.96 6.55
N PRO A 6 -18.55 -24.28 7.67
CA PRO A 6 -19.27 -23.26 8.45
C PRO A 6 -18.35 -22.25 9.11
N ILE A 7 -17.12 -22.62 9.51
CA ILE A 7 -16.17 -21.70 10.16
C ILE A 7 -15.60 -20.69 9.15
N VAL A 8 -15.28 -21.16 7.94
CA VAL A 8 -14.85 -20.28 6.83
C VAL A 8 -16.00 -19.36 6.41
N LEU A 9 -17.24 -19.86 6.37
CA LEU A 9 -18.43 -19.05 6.11
C LEU A 9 -18.65 -17.99 7.21
N LEU A 10 -18.44 -18.33 8.48
CA LEU A 10 -18.55 -17.40 9.62
C LEU A 10 -17.48 -16.32 9.60
N LEU A 11 -16.25 -16.63 9.18
CA LEU A 11 -15.18 -15.65 9.01
C LEU A 11 -15.40 -14.71 7.81
N LEU A 12 -16.04 -15.21 6.73
CA LEU A 12 -16.45 -14.38 5.59
C LEU A 12 -17.65 -13.48 5.92
N LEU A 13 -18.61 -13.97 6.72
CA LEU A 13 -19.79 -13.22 7.14
C LEU A 13 -19.49 -12.22 8.29
N GLY A 14 -18.56 -12.57 9.19
CA GLY A 14 -18.14 -11.72 10.31
C GLY A 14 -17.36 -10.46 9.89
N ASN A 15 -16.83 -10.43 8.66
CA ASN A 15 -16.13 -9.27 8.09
C ASN A 15 -17.06 -8.30 7.33
N GLN A 16 -18.38 -8.54 7.31
CA GLN A 16 -19.33 -7.68 6.59
C GLN A 16 -19.59 -6.33 7.28
N ARG A 17 -19.18 -6.14 8.54
CA ARG A 17 -19.41 -4.89 9.30
C ARG A 17 -18.16 -4.01 9.36
N ALA A 18 -17.70 -3.53 8.21
CA ALA A 18 -16.88 -2.32 8.12
C ALA A 18 -16.99 -1.63 6.75
N TRP A 19 -18.11 -1.80 6.05
CA TRP A 19 -18.52 -0.86 5.01
C TRP A 19 -19.61 0.00 5.62
N SER A 20 -19.26 1.22 6.06
CA SER A 20 -20.27 2.24 6.31
C SER A 20 -20.96 2.52 4.98
N GLN A 21 -22.07 1.84 4.73
CA GLN A 21 -23.05 2.33 3.78
C GLN A 21 -23.65 3.56 4.43
N ASP A 22 -23.09 4.72 4.09
CA ASP A 22 -23.81 5.98 4.27
C ASP A 22 -25.21 5.79 3.68
N HIS A 23 -26.25 6.11 4.45
CA HIS A 23 -27.64 6.01 4.04
C HIS A 23 -27.80 6.69 2.66
N TYR A 24 -27.90 5.90 1.60
CA TYR A 24 -28.09 6.40 0.25
C TYR A 24 -29.53 6.91 0.15
N ASP A 25 -29.70 8.22 0.24
CA ASP A 25 -30.96 8.89 -0.03
C ASP A 25 -31.04 9.26 -1.53
N PRO A 26 -31.85 8.58 -2.34
CA PRO A 26 -31.96 8.84 -3.78
C PRO A 26 -32.56 10.23 -4.10
N LYS A 27 -33.12 10.93 -3.10
CA LYS A 27 -33.70 12.28 -3.26
C LYS A 27 -32.75 13.39 -2.86
N LYS A 28 -31.64 13.09 -2.20
CA LYS A 28 -30.62 14.07 -1.83
C LYS A 28 -29.73 14.34 -3.05
N ALA A 29 -29.84 15.54 -3.62
CA ALA A 29 -28.85 15.99 -4.59
C ALA A 29 -27.48 16.01 -3.89
N LEU A 30 -26.57 15.17 -4.35
CA LEU A 30 -25.19 15.14 -3.83
C LEU A 30 -24.61 16.54 -4.00
N THR A 31 -24.06 17.10 -2.93
CA THR A 31 -23.32 18.36 -3.02
C THR A 31 -22.09 18.14 -3.90
N SER A 32 -21.56 19.20 -4.51
CA SER A 32 -20.34 19.12 -5.33
C SER A 32 -19.17 18.47 -4.56
N GLU A 33 -19.13 18.67 -3.25
CA GLU A 33 -18.17 18.07 -2.32
C GLU A 33 -18.41 16.57 -2.12
N GLU A 34 -19.67 16.13 -1.94
CA GLU A 34 -20.02 14.71 -1.82
C GLU A 34 -19.84 13.95 -3.15
N LEU A 35 -20.14 14.57 -4.29
CA LEU A 35 -19.83 14.05 -5.63
C LEU A 35 -18.31 13.87 -5.83
N PHE A 36 -17.52 14.81 -5.33
CA PHE A 36 -16.07 14.80 -5.41
C PHE A 36 -15.44 13.70 -4.55
N ILE A 37 -15.92 13.51 -3.31
CA ILE A 37 -15.48 12.41 -2.43
C ILE A 37 -15.86 11.04 -3.01
N LYS A 38 -17.05 10.92 -3.62
CA LYS A 38 -17.58 9.66 -4.13
C LYS A 38 -16.97 9.23 -5.48
N GLN A 39 -16.50 10.18 -6.30
CA GLN A 39 -15.77 9.89 -7.56
C GLN A 39 -14.25 9.70 -7.37
N GLY A 40 -13.68 10.14 -6.24
CA GLY A 40 -12.24 10.38 -6.09
C GLY A 40 -11.48 9.41 -5.18
N GLY A 41 -11.64 8.08 -5.32
CA GLY A 41 -10.79 7.08 -4.65
C GLY A 41 -9.31 7.03 -5.11
N THR A 42 -8.88 8.08 -5.80
CA THR A 42 -7.50 8.33 -6.24
C THR A 42 -7.17 9.75 -5.84
N ASN A 43 -6.14 9.91 -4.99
CA ASN A 43 -5.48 11.14 -4.55
C ASN A 43 -5.33 12.20 -5.67
N ARG A 44 -6.42 12.87 -6.05
CA ARG A 44 -6.38 14.13 -6.75
C ARG A 44 -6.52 15.19 -5.68
N VAL A 45 -5.44 15.38 -4.94
CA VAL A 45 -5.19 16.65 -4.26
C VAL A 45 -5.40 17.73 -5.31
N ILE A 46 -6.28 18.68 -5.01
CA ILE A 46 -6.54 19.82 -5.90
C ILE A 46 -5.22 20.57 -6.02
N ALA A 47 -4.58 20.44 -7.18
CA ALA A 47 -3.40 21.20 -7.53
C ALA A 47 -3.83 22.67 -7.66
N THR A 48 -3.51 23.50 -6.67
CA THR A 48 -3.65 24.95 -6.80
C THR A 48 -2.68 25.42 -7.88
N PRO A 49 -3.03 26.38 -8.76
CA PRO A 49 -2.06 26.97 -9.68
C PRO A 49 -0.85 27.54 -8.92
N GLY A 50 0.37 27.30 -9.40
CA GLY A 50 1.61 27.70 -8.71
C GLY A 50 2.01 26.82 -7.51
N GLN A 51 1.36 25.67 -7.30
CA GLN A 51 1.70 24.74 -6.23
C GLN A 51 2.89 23.86 -6.61
N LYS A 52 3.93 23.90 -5.78
CA LYS A 52 5.09 23.01 -5.90
C LYS A 52 4.75 21.60 -5.43
N TYR A 53 5.27 20.61 -6.16
CA TYR A 53 5.06 19.20 -5.88
C TYR A 53 6.29 18.37 -6.24
N LEU A 54 6.43 17.23 -5.57
CA LEU A 54 7.53 16.31 -5.80
C LEU A 54 7.23 15.39 -6.97
N VAL A 55 8.25 15.15 -7.78
CA VAL A 55 8.20 14.24 -8.92
C VAL A 55 9.32 13.25 -8.84
N LEU A 56 8.96 11.97 -8.82
CA LEU A 56 9.91 10.88 -8.95
C LEU A 56 9.82 10.30 -10.36
N ASP A 57 10.80 10.65 -11.17
CA ASP A 57 11.04 10.07 -12.49
C ASP A 57 11.78 8.75 -12.29
N ALA A 58 11.07 7.64 -12.41
CA ALA A 58 11.58 6.30 -12.19
C ALA A 58 11.75 5.55 -13.52
N SER A 59 12.95 5.01 -13.74
CA SER A 59 13.25 4.10 -14.85
C SER A 59 13.68 2.75 -14.29
N PRO A 60 12.74 1.93 -13.79
CA PRO A 60 13.08 0.64 -13.21
C PRO A 60 13.65 -0.31 -14.27
N VAL A 61 14.38 -1.34 -13.82
CA VAL A 61 14.97 -2.36 -14.70
C VAL A 61 13.88 -3.15 -15.45
N ILE A 62 12.71 -3.30 -14.83
CA ILE A 62 11.55 -4.01 -15.35
C ILE A 62 10.34 -3.07 -15.31
N GLY A 63 9.66 -2.94 -16.44
CA GLY A 63 8.59 -1.96 -16.64
C GLY A 63 9.17 -0.60 -17.04
N GLY A 64 8.56 0.05 -18.04
CA GLY A 64 9.07 1.28 -18.63
C GLY A 64 9.12 2.48 -17.67
N PHE A 65 9.39 3.64 -18.25
CA PHE A 65 9.43 4.91 -17.52
C PHE A 65 8.10 5.19 -16.79
N HIS A 66 8.20 5.59 -15.53
CA HIS A 66 7.06 5.98 -14.72
C HIS A 66 7.35 7.27 -13.96
N ARG A 67 6.38 8.17 -13.93
CA ARG A 67 6.45 9.43 -13.19
C ARG A 67 5.45 9.38 -12.04
N TYR A 68 5.96 9.34 -10.81
CA TYR A 68 5.15 9.48 -9.61
C TYR A 68 5.12 10.96 -9.21
N ARG A 69 3.94 11.44 -8.80
CA ARG A 69 3.73 12.82 -8.37
C ARG A 69 3.22 12.79 -6.93
N PHE A 70 3.78 13.63 -6.07
CA PHE A 70 3.39 13.75 -4.67
C PHE A 70 3.16 15.23 -4.37
N PHE A 71 1.94 15.57 -3.97
CA PHE A 71 1.53 16.92 -3.64
C PHE A 71 1.54 17.12 -2.11
N PRO A 72 1.60 18.38 -1.63
CA PRO A 72 1.25 18.69 -0.25
C PRO A 72 -0.09 18.04 0.15
N GLY A 73 -0.11 17.33 1.27
CA GLY A 73 -1.23 16.51 1.73
C GLY A 73 -1.12 15.02 1.38
N ASP A 74 -0.26 14.63 0.43
CA ASP A 74 -0.02 13.22 0.15
C ASP A 74 0.87 12.58 1.23
N ASN A 75 0.59 11.31 1.54
CA ASN A 75 1.46 10.49 2.38
C ASN A 75 2.60 9.91 1.54
N ILE A 76 3.84 10.08 2.01
CA ILE A 76 5.04 9.56 1.36
C ILE A 76 5.84 8.65 2.26
N LYS A 77 6.44 7.64 1.63
CA LYS A 77 7.29 6.66 2.28
C LYS A 77 8.71 6.77 1.75
N PHE A 78 9.65 7.17 2.58
CA PHE A 78 11.04 7.36 2.16
C PHE A 78 12.04 6.91 3.23
N ARG A 79 13.32 6.91 2.86
CA ARG A 79 14.46 6.66 3.74
C ARG A 79 15.59 7.61 3.36
N MET A 80 16.24 8.20 4.36
CA MET A 80 17.38 9.10 4.18
C MET A 80 18.70 8.32 4.06
N HIS A 81 19.80 8.99 3.68
CA HIS A 81 21.11 8.34 3.49
C HIS A 81 21.66 7.74 4.78
N ASP A 82 21.61 8.51 5.87
CA ASP A 82 22.22 8.17 7.17
C ASP A 82 21.24 7.51 8.15
N GLU A 83 20.04 7.18 7.69
CA GLU A 83 19.00 6.59 8.54
C GLU A 83 18.53 5.22 8.06
N THR A 84 18.35 4.33 9.03
CA THR A 84 17.74 3.01 8.82
C THR A 84 16.23 3.06 8.89
N ILE A 85 15.70 4.08 9.57
CA ILE A 85 14.28 4.32 9.80
C ILE A 85 13.57 4.59 8.47
N ARG A 86 12.31 4.19 8.41
CA ARG A 86 11.43 4.46 7.28
C ARG A 86 10.42 5.50 7.73
N PHE A 87 10.44 6.65 7.07
CA PHE A 87 9.39 7.66 7.25
C PHE A 87 8.14 7.25 6.50
N ASN A 88 6.99 7.58 7.06
CA ASN A 88 5.67 7.35 6.50
C ASN A 88 4.75 8.54 6.84
N GLU A 89 5.15 9.72 6.41
CA GLU A 89 4.57 10.97 6.85
C GLU A 89 3.84 11.70 5.73
N THR A 90 2.98 12.63 6.10
CA THR A 90 2.28 13.50 5.17
C THR A 90 3.15 14.68 4.79
N ILE A 91 3.20 15.01 3.49
CA ILE A 91 3.88 16.22 3.00
C ILE A 91 3.09 17.43 3.48
N ALA A 92 3.71 18.29 4.27
CA ALA A 92 3.13 19.56 4.68
C ALA A 92 3.30 20.64 3.60
N ASN A 93 4.51 20.79 3.06
CA ASN A 93 4.82 21.76 2.01
C ASN A 93 6.02 21.29 1.16
N VAL A 94 6.21 21.87 -0.03
CA VAL A 94 7.32 21.59 -0.95
C VAL A 94 7.98 22.90 -1.37
N THR A 95 9.30 22.99 -1.27
CA THR A 95 10.13 24.11 -1.75
C THR A 95 10.95 23.68 -2.97
N ASP A 96 11.89 24.49 -3.46
CA ASP A 96 12.72 24.16 -4.64
C ASP A 96 13.69 23.00 -4.43
N SER A 97 14.16 22.79 -3.20
CA SER A 97 15.16 21.76 -2.90
C SER A 97 14.86 20.93 -1.65
N SER A 98 13.70 21.16 -1.03
CA SER A 98 13.25 20.46 0.16
C SER A 98 11.73 20.24 0.17
N PHE A 99 11.27 19.46 1.12
CA PHE A 99 9.86 19.38 1.49
C PHE A 99 9.77 19.25 3.02
N SER A 100 8.66 19.68 3.59
CA SER A 100 8.40 19.49 5.01
C SER A 100 7.43 18.33 5.24
N ILE A 101 7.68 17.57 6.30
CA ILE A 101 6.79 16.52 6.80
C ILE A 101 6.13 17.01 8.08
N ALA A 102 4.86 16.68 8.27
CA ALA A 102 4.18 16.87 9.54
C ALA A 102 4.34 15.61 10.38
N VAL A 103 5.01 15.71 11.52
CA VAL A 103 5.20 14.62 12.50
C VAL A 103 4.38 14.94 13.74
N ILE A 104 3.56 13.99 14.19
CA ILE A 104 2.81 14.15 15.44
C ILE A 104 3.75 13.84 16.61
N ASN A 105 4.03 14.85 17.42
CA ASN A 105 4.78 14.68 18.65
C ASN A 105 3.81 14.24 19.75
N GLU A 106 3.76 12.94 20.03
CA GLU A 106 2.84 12.33 21.01
C GLU A 106 3.05 12.87 22.43
N ALA A 107 4.25 13.33 22.78
CA ALA A 107 4.55 13.84 24.11
C ALA A 107 3.94 15.22 24.38
N VAL A 108 3.80 16.05 23.34
CA VAL A 108 3.31 17.44 23.44
C VAL A 108 1.91 17.60 22.80
N GLY A 109 1.45 16.60 22.05
CA GLY A 109 0.18 16.63 21.33
C GLY A 109 0.14 17.67 20.21
N ARG A 110 1.31 18.04 19.66
CA ARG A 110 1.45 19.05 18.60
C ARG A 110 2.07 18.45 17.34
N MET A 111 1.73 19.04 16.20
CA MET A 111 2.39 18.72 14.93
C MET A 111 3.68 19.53 14.81
N ASP A 112 4.79 18.83 14.75
CA ASP A 112 6.10 19.39 14.44
C ASP A 112 6.36 19.25 12.94
N TYR A 113 6.88 20.31 12.32
CA TYR A 113 7.22 20.31 10.91
C TYR A 113 8.72 20.16 10.75
N GLN A 114 9.14 19.07 10.11
CA GLN A 114 10.55 18.82 9.82
C GLN A 114 10.81 19.01 8.33
N GLU A 115 11.78 19.86 8.00
CA GLU A 115 12.24 20.05 6.62
C GLU A 115 13.27 18.98 6.23
N ILE A 116 13.09 18.39 5.05
CA ILE A 116 13.92 17.32 4.50
C ILE A 116 14.43 17.75 3.13
N LEU A 117 15.75 17.77 2.94
CA LEU A 117 16.35 18.12 1.66
C LEU A 117 16.24 16.93 0.68
N LEU A 118 15.99 17.22 -0.59
CA LEU A 118 15.85 16.18 -1.62
C LEU A 118 17.13 15.33 -1.77
N LYS A 119 18.30 15.95 -1.58
CA LYS A 119 19.61 15.27 -1.64
C LYS A 119 19.80 14.24 -0.52
N ASP A 120 19.11 14.40 0.60
CA ASP A 120 19.26 13.52 1.75
C ASP A 120 18.41 12.25 1.59
N ILE A 121 17.46 12.24 0.65
CA ILE A 121 16.66 11.05 0.33
C ILE A 121 17.49 10.03 -0.43
N ARG A 122 17.57 8.83 0.14
CA ARG A 122 18.22 7.67 -0.47
C ARG A 122 17.23 6.78 -1.23
N LEU A 123 16.09 6.49 -0.62
CA LEU A 123 15.07 5.59 -1.19
C LEU A 123 13.68 6.20 -1.11
N MET A 124 12.93 6.10 -2.19
CA MET A 124 11.49 6.36 -2.22
C MET A 124 10.74 5.03 -2.36
N LYS A 125 9.71 4.82 -1.54
CA LYS A 125 8.82 3.67 -1.68
C LYS A 125 7.56 4.09 -2.41
N VAL A 126 7.29 3.39 -3.49
CA VAL A 126 6.12 3.61 -4.33
C VAL A 126 5.32 2.32 -4.45
N SER A 127 4.01 2.46 -4.52
CA SER A 127 3.11 1.36 -4.86
C SER A 127 2.56 1.58 -6.28
N LYS A 128 2.57 0.51 -7.08
CA LYS A 128 1.85 0.42 -8.34
C LYS A 128 0.54 -0.30 -8.06
N ARG A 129 -0.60 0.32 -8.39
CA ARG A 129 -1.89 -0.34 -8.30
C ARG A 129 -2.13 -1.10 -9.60
N ILE A 130 -1.67 -2.34 -9.66
CA ILE A 130 -1.90 -3.21 -10.81
C ILE A 130 -3.17 -4.03 -10.51
N PRO A 131 -4.23 -3.92 -11.34
CA PRO A 131 -5.45 -4.70 -11.15
C PRO A 131 -5.12 -6.18 -10.95
N PHE A 132 -5.83 -6.83 -10.02
CA PHE A 132 -5.62 -8.22 -9.58
C PHE A 132 -4.30 -8.51 -8.88
N ILE A 133 -3.14 -8.12 -9.43
CA ILE A 133 -1.81 -8.43 -8.85
C ILE A 133 -1.65 -7.85 -7.45
N THR A 134 -2.05 -6.58 -7.25
CA THR A 134 -1.95 -5.93 -5.95
C THR A 134 -2.80 -6.63 -4.88
N GLN A 135 -3.95 -7.22 -5.27
CA GLN A 135 -4.82 -7.95 -4.35
C GLN A 135 -4.32 -9.37 -4.10
N LEU A 136 -3.70 -10.02 -5.10
CA LEU A 136 -3.14 -11.36 -4.98
C LEU A 136 -1.93 -11.43 -4.06
N ALA A 137 -1.18 -10.32 -3.91
CA ALA A 137 0.00 -10.24 -3.05
C ALA A 137 -0.27 -10.72 -1.59
N PRO A 138 -1.33 -10.28 -0.90
CA PRO A 138 -1.70 -10.84 0.40
C PRO A 138 -2.54 -12.13 0.33
N ILE A 139 -3.36 -12.33 -0.72
CA ILE A 139 -4.28 -13.47 -0.81
C ILE A 139 -3.54 -14.79 -1.03
N LEU A 140 -2.57 -14.84 -1.93
CA LEU A 140 -1.89 -16.09 -2.29
C LEU A 140 -1.09 -16.69 -1.13
N PRO A 141 -0.30 -15.92 -0.35
CA PRO A 141 0.38 -16.48 0.82
C PRO A 141 -0.60 -16.97 1.88
N LEU A 142 -1.69 -16.23 2.11
CA LEU A 142 -2.74 -16.64 3.03
C LEU A 142 -3.39 -17.96 2.58
N ALA A 143 -3.73 -18.09 1.30
CA ALA A 143 -4.25 -19.32 0.72
C ALA A 143 -3.25 -20.48 0.89
N GLY A 144 -1.95 -20.24 0.70
CA GLY A 144 -0.91 -21.22 0.92
C GLY A 144 -0.84 -21.70 2.38
N VAL A 145 -0.89 -20.78 3.35
CA VAL A 145 -0.93 -21.12 4.79
C VAL A 145 -2.18 -21.93 5.12
N ILE A 146 -3.34 -21.48 4.65
CA ILE A 146 -4.62 -22.18 4.88
C ILE A 146 -4.57 -23.58 4.27
N TYR A 147 -4.01 -23.76 3.07
CA TYR A 147 -3.94 -25.06 2.41
C TYR A 147 -3.06 -26.06 3.17
N ILE A 148 -1.86 -25.64 3.58
CA ILE A 148 -0.96 -26.47 4.39
C ILE A 148 -1.58 -26.78 5.76
N GLY A 149 -2.19 -25.78 6.40
CA GLY A 149 -2.88 -25.96 7.68
C GLY A 149 -4.06 -26.92 7.56
N ALA A 150 -4.88 -26.79 6.52
CA ALA A 150 -6.02 -27.67 6.29
C ALA A 150 -5.58 -29.14 6.12
N ASP A 151 -4.50 -29.41 5.38
CA ASP A 151 -3.95 -30.77 5.27
C ASP A 151 -3.46 -31.30 6.62
N PHE A 152 -2.74 -30.48 7.37
CA PHE A 152 -2.24 -30.82 8.71
C PHE A 152 -3.39 -31.20 9.67
N PHE A 153 -4.46 -30.40 9.70
CA PHE A 153 -5.61 -30.64 10.58
C PHE A 153 -6.54 -31.74 10.07
N ASN A 154 -6.74 -31.89 8.75
CA ASN A 154 -7.58 -32.95 8.21
C ASN A 154 -7.08 -34.34 8.62
N LYS A 155 -5.76 -34.54 8.64
CA LYS A 155 -5.18 -35.81 9.11
C LYS A 155 -5.40 -36.05 10.60
N GLY A 156 -5.34 -34.99 11.41
CA GLY A 156 -5.68 -35.08 12.84
C GLY A 156 -7.15 -35.43 13.08
N VAL A 157 -8.07 -34.88 12.29
CA VAL A 157 -9.51 -35.21 12.33
C VAL A 157 -9.75 -36.67 11.94
N ASP A 158 -8.95 -37.23 11.03
CA ASP A 158 -9.00 -38.63 10.61
C ASP A 158 -8.30 -39.60 11.60
N ASN A 159 -7.99 -39.16 12.84
CA ASN A 159 -7.21 -39.91 13.84
C ASN A 159 -5.82 -40.36 13.36
N LYS A 160 -5.26 -39.70 12.34
CA LYS A 160 -3.90 -39.93 11.87
C LYS A 160 -2.95 -38.97 12.59
N ARG A 161 -1.66 -39.30 12.59
CA ARG A 161 -0.62 -38.42 13.12
C ARG A 161 -0.66 -37.09 12.38
N TYR A 162 -0.66 -35.99 13.13
CA TYR A 162 -0.51 -34.64 12.58
C TYR A 162 0.76 -34.57 11.73
N THR A 163 0.57 -34.45 10.42
CA THR A 163 1.64 -34.40 9.44
C THR A 163 1.12 -33.68 8.20
N THR A 164 2.01 -33.26 7.33
CA THR A 164 1.67 -32.56 6.09
C THR A 164 2.31 -33.31 4.94
N ASP A 165 1.53 -33.58 3.89
CA ASP A 165 2.10 -34.20 2.70
C ASP A 165 3.05 -33.25 1.98
N THR A 166 4.07 -33.84 1.36
CA THR A 166 5.01 -33.09 0.52
C THR A 166 4.29 -32.36 -0.61
N SER A 167 3.23 -32.92 -1.17
CA SER A 167 2.38 -32.25 -2.17
C SER A 167 1.72 -31.00 -1.60
N SER A 168 1.22 -31.05 -0.38
CA SER A 168 0.56 -29.92 0.29
C SER A 168 1.54 -28.78 0.57
N LEU A 169 2.77 -29.12 0.97
CA LEU A 169 3.87 -28.18 1.12
C LEU A 169 4.30 -27.56 -0.22
N ILE A 170 4.39 -28.36 -1.28
CA ILE A 170 4.76 -27.86 -2.62
C ILE A 170 3.71 -26.87 -3.12
N VAL A 171 2.42 -27.22 -3.06
CA VAL A 171 1.33 -26.34 -3.54
C VAL A 171 1.22 -25.09 -2.67
N GLY A 172 1.21 -25.24 -1.35
CA GLY A 172 1.14 -24.09 -0.44
C GLY A 172 2.35 -23.17 -0.54
N GLY A 173 3.56 -23.74 -0.69
CA GLY A 173 4.80 -23.01 -0.92
C GLY A 173 4.80 -22.27 -2.26
N ALA A 174 4.29 -22.88 -3.33
CA ALA A 174 4.16 -22.23 -4.64
C ALA A 174 3.22 -21.03 -4.59
N LEU A 175 2.09 -21.15 -3.87
CA LEU A 175 1.17 -20.03 -3.66
C LEU A 175 1.84 -18.88 -2.88
N MET A 176 2.57 -19.18 -1.81
CA MET A 176 3.34 -18.17 -1.07
C MET A 176 4.39 -17.47 -1.94
N ALA A 177 5.14 -18.24 -2.74
CA ALA A 177 6.15 -17.70 -3.64
C ALA A 177 5.52 -16.79 -4.72
N ALA A 178 4.39 -17.20 -5.31
CA ALA A 178 3.65 -16.39 -6.27
C ALA A 178 3.16 -15.07 -5.63
N GLY A 179 2.62 -15.13 -4.40
CA GLY A 179 2.24 -13.95 -3.64
C GLY A 179 3.40 -12.98 -3.37
N TYR A 180 4.58 -13.53 -3.04
CA TYR A 180 5.79 -12.72 -2.87
C TYR A 180 6.21 -12.00 -4.16
N ILE A 181 6.10 -12.67 -5.31
CA ILE A 181 6.38 -12.05 -6.62
C ILE A 181 5.37 -10.92 -6.88
N CYS A 182 4.07 -11.16 -6.66
CA CYS A 182 3.04 -10.12 -6.78
C CYS A 182 3.31 -8.92 -5.87
N TYR A 183 3.78 -9.17 -4.64
CA TYR A 183 4.19 -8.13 -3.70
C TYR A 183 5.34 -7.29 -4.25
N LYS A 184 6.40 -7.92 -4.78
CA LYS A 184 7.55 -7.21 -5.35
C LYS A 184 7.20 -6.38 -6.59
N LEU A 185 6.27 -6.85 -7.41
CA LEU A 185 5.78 -6.11 -8.57
C LEU A 185 4.93 -4.88 -8.17
N THR A 186 4.17 -5.01 -7.08
CA THR A 186 3.29 -3.96 -6.56
C THR A 186 4.06 -2.90 -5.77
N PHE A 187 4.90 -3.32 -4.83
CA PHE A 187 5.58 -2.42 -3.89
C PHE A 187 7.06 -2.32 -4.24
N SER A 188 7.46 -1.19 -4.83
CA SER A 188 8.82 -0.96 -5.29
C SER A 188 9.54 0.03 -4.36
N SER A 189 10.78 -0.31 -3.99
CA SER A 189 11.70 0.63 -3.32
C SER A 189 12.70 1.12 -4.34
N LEU A 190 12.60 2.40 -4.71
CA LEU A 190 13.41 3.03 -5.74
C LEU A 190 14.53 3.81 -5.09
N LYS A 191 15.78 3.45 -5.40
CA LYS A 191 16.96 4.22 -4.98
C LYS A 191 17.10 5.46 -5.84
N ILE A 192 17.21 6.62 -5.21
CA ILE A 192 17.48 7.89 -5.90
C ILE A 192 18.92 7.84 -6.42
N ASN A 193 19.08 7.96 -7.73
CA ASN A 193 20.35 7.89 -8.44
C ASN A 193 20.21 8.47 -9.86
N GLY A 194 21.20 8.26 -10.74
CA GLY A 194 21.11 8.74 -12.13
C GLY A 194 19.91 8.24 -12.94
N ARG A 195 19.34 7.06 -12.58
CA ARG A 195 18.17 6.45 -13.26
C ARG A 195 16.84 6.86 -12.64
N ASN A 196 16.80 7.04 -11.32
CA ASN A 196 15.60 7.48 -10.59
C ASN A 196 15.85 8.85 -9.99
N LYS A 197 15.23 9.89 -10.54
CA LYS A 197 15.47 11.28 -10.13
C LYS A 197 14.27 11.81 -9.37
N LEU A 198 14.51 12.31 -8.16
CA LEU A 198 13.55 13.09 -7.40
C LEU A 198 13.78 14.58 -7.68
N LYS A 199 12.73 15.30 -8.06
CA LYS A 199 12.78 16.72 -8.41
C LYS A 199 11.50 17.42 -7.99
N VAL A 200 11.53 18.75 -7.95
CA VAL A 200 10.36 19.58 -7.69
C VAL A 200 9.87 20.13 -9.03
N LEU A 201 8.56 20.14 -9.23
CA LEU A 201 7.89 20.84 -10.32
C LEU A 201 6.77 21.72 -9.74
N GLU A 202 6.28 22.65 -10.55
CA GLU A 202 5.19 23.55 -10.21
C GLU A 202 3.99 23.29 -11.13
N THR A 203 2.79 23.46 -10.62
CA THR A 203 1.54 23.37 -11.38
C THR A 203 1.30 24.67 -12.14
N TYR A 204 0.80 24.56 -13.36
CA TYR A 204 0.46 25.69 -14.22
C TYR A 204 -0.83 26.38 -13.78
#